data_AF-A0A7W6T8P1-F1
#
_entry.id   AF-A0A7W6T8P1-F1
#
_cell.length_a   1.000
_cell.length_b   1.000
_cell.length_c   1.000
_cell.angle_alpha   90.00
_cell.angle_beta   90.00
_cell.angle_gamma   90.00
#
_symmetry.space_group_name_H-M   'P 1'
#
loop_
_entity.id
_entity.type
_entity.pdbx_description
1 polymer ?
#
loop_
_entity_poly.entity_id
_entity_poly.type
_entity_poly.pdbx_seq_one_letter_code
_entity_poly.pdbx_strand_id
1 'polypeptide(L)'
;MLDTFSRDFDDGVDLFTGESNVVKLTVTNNAVAVVEDALSLTGNHGLSRSNPLERHYRDVLCGRVRTLQDTTRAGLGRAALGL
;
A
#
# COMPACT_ATOMS: atom_id res chain seq x y z
N MET A 1 3.00 9.44 -9.21
CA MET A 1 2.22 9.54 -7.95
C MET A 1 3.15 9.69 -6.75
N LEU A 2 3.99 8.69 -6.42
CA LEU A 2 4.88 8.79 -5.25
C LEU A 2 5.91 9.91 -5.41
N ASP A 3 6.55 10.00 -6.57
CA ASP A 3 7.53 11.06 -6.83
C ASP A 3 6.90 12.45 -6.79
N THR A 4 5.68 12.58 -7.31
CA THR A 4 4.89 13.81 -7.26
C THR A 4 4.56 14.17 -5.81
N PHE A 5 4.02 13.23 -5.02
CA PHE A 5 3.71 13.45 -3.61
C PHE A 5 4.95 13.82 -2.79
N SER A 6 6.09 13.15 -3.01
CA SER A 6 7.35 13.48 -2.34
C SER A 6 7.79 14.89 -2.66
N ARG A 7 7.81 15.25 -3.94
CA ARG A 7 8.22 16.58 -4.38
C ARG A 7 7.29 17.66 -3.83
N ASP A 8 5.98 17.46 -3.90
CA ASP A 8 5.01 18.45 -3.41
C ASP A 8 5.11 18.61 -1.87
N PHE A 9 5.39 17.52 -1.14
CA PHE A 9 5.72 17.56 0.29
C PHE A 9 7.01 18.35 0.57
N ASP A 10 8.07 18.08 -0.18
CA ASP A 10 9.38 18.74 -0.05
C ASP A 10 9.31 20.24 -0.41
N ASP A 11 8.48 20.58 -1.40
CA ASP A 11 8.21 21.96 -1.84
C ASP A 11 7.28 22.72 -0.87
N GLY A 12 6.78 22.07 0.18
CA GLY A 12 5.90 22.66 1.19
C GLY A 12 4.50 22.99 0.68
N VAL A 13 4.04 22.30 -0.38
CA VAL A 13 2.67 22.41 -0.86
C VAL A 13 1.71 21.97 0.25
N ASP A 14 0.60 22.68 0.39
CA ASP A 14 -0.41 22.36 1.40
C ASP A 14 -1.18 21.09 0.97
N LEU A 15 -0.72 19.95 1.46
CA LEU A 15 -1.27 18.62 1.16
C LEU A 15 -2.53 18.37 1.99
N PHE A 16 -3.52 17.70 1.40
CA PHE A 16 -4.76 17.43 2.10
C PHE A 16 -4.54 16.46 3.27
N THR A 17 -5.23 16.72 4.39
CA THR A 17 -5.20 15.87 5.60
C THR A 17 -5.73 14.47 5.28
N GLY A 18 -4.81 13.55 4.98
CA GLY A 18 -5.13 12.17 4.64
C GLY A 18 -4.43 11.65 3.39
N GLU A 19 -3.77 12.50 2.59
CA GLU A 19 -3.07 12.05 1.37
C GLU A 19 -2.01 10.98 1.66
N SER A 20 -1.24 11.11 2.74
CA SER A 20 -0.28 10.07 3.16
C SER A 20 -0.96 8.72 3.46
N ASN A 21 -2.18 8.75 4.02
CA ASN A 21 -2.95 7.53 4.26
C ASN A 21 -3.43 6.92 2.93
N VAL A 22 -3.81 7.74 1.95
CA VAL A 22 -4.16 7.28 0.59
C VAL A 22 -2.96 6.66 -0.11
N VAL A 23 -1.81 7.34 -0.07
CA VAL A 23 -0.54 6.83 -0.62
C VAL A 23 -0.21 5.48 -0.01
N LYS A 24 -0.23 5.38 1.33
CA LYS A 24 0.05 4.13 2.04
C LYS A 24 -0.94 3.03 1.68
N LEU A 25 -2.23 3.34 1.60
CA LEU A 25 -3.28 2.40 1.21
C LEU A 25 -3.02 1.82 -0.18
N THR A 26 -2.79 2.70 -1.16
CA THR A 26 -2.55 2.34 -2.56
C THR A 26 -1.28 1.52 -2.72
N VAL A 27 -0.16 1.97 -2.16
CA VAL A 27 1.13 1.24 -2.24
C VAL A 27 1.04 -0.13 -1.59
N THR A 28 0.43 -0.23 -0.41
CA THR A 28 0.30 -1.51 0.29
C THR A 28 -0.52 -2.52 -0.53
N ASN A 29 -1.67 -2.10 -1.07
CA ASN A 29 -2.51 -3.01 -1.84
C ASN A 29 -1.84 -3.46 -3.14
N ASN A 30 -1.12 -2.56 -3.83
CA ASN A 30 -0.35 -2.92 -5.01
C ASN A 30 0.81 -3.87 -4.69
N ALA A 31 1.54 -3.64 -3.59
CA ALA A 31 2.62 -4.52 -3.17
C ALA A 31 2.11 -5.93 -2.83
N VAL A 32 0.95 -6.04 -2.17
CA VAL A 32 0.30 -7.34 -1.91
C VAL A 32 -0.05 -8.03 -3.23
N ALA A 33 -0.74 -7.34 -4.14
CA ALA A 33 -1.15 -7.92 -5.43
C ALA A 33 0.05 -8.44 -6.24
N VAL A 34 1.12 -7.63 -6.36
CA VAL A 34 2.32 -8.03 -7.12
C VAL A 34 3.02 -9.25 -6.51
N VAL A 35 3.09 -9.33 -5.18
CA VAL A 35 3.73 -10.48 -4.52
C VAL A 35 2.85 -11.73 -4.61
N GLU A 36 1.53 -11.61 -4.51
CA GLU A 36 0.60 -12.72 -4.72
C GLU A 36 0.66 -13.25 -6.16
N ASP A 37 0.72 -12.36 -7.16
CA ASP A 37 0.91 -12.75 -8.56
C ASP A 37 2.26 -13.47 -8.78
N ALA A 38 3.34 -12.94 -8.19
CA ALA A 38 4.66 -13.57 -8.25
C ALA A 38 4.68 -14.96 -7.59
N LEU A 39 3.98 -15.14 -6.46
CA LEU A 39 3.82 -16.45 -5.83
C LEU A 39 3.01 -17.41 -6.70
N SER A 40 1.95 -16.93 -7.36
CA SER A 40 1.14 -17.74 -8.27
C SER A 40 1.97 -18.27 -9.44
N LEU A 41 2.84 -17.42 -10.01
CA LEU A 41 3.74 -17.79 -11.11
C LEU A 41 4.86 -18.76 -10.69
N THR A 42 5.34 -18.65 -9.46
CA THR A 42 6.47 -19.47 -8.96
C THR A 42 6.04 -20.76 -8.26
N GLY A 43 4.76 -20.86 -7.89
CA GLY A 43 4.20 -22.00 -7.16
C GLY A 43 4.89 -22.23 -5.82
N ASN A 44 4.93 -23.48 -5.35
CA ASN A 44 5.45 -23.83 -4.01
C ASN A 44 6.91 -23.39 -3.78
N HIS A 45 7.73 -23.26 -4.83
CA HIS A 45 9.11 -22.79 -4.70
C HIS A 45 9.19 -21.31 -4.28
N GLY A 46 8.16 -20.51 -4.56
CA GLY A 46 8.02 -19.13 -4.08
C GLY A 46 7.95 -19.03 -2.56
N LEU A 47 7.48 -20.08 -1.88
CA LEU A 47 7.32 -20.13 -0.42
C LEU A 47 8.49 -20.80 0.32
N SER A 48 9.54 -21.22 -0.39
CA SER A 48 10.75 -21.72 0.26
C SER A 48 11.44 -20.59 1.06
N ARG A 49 11.97 -20.90 2.25
CA ARG A 49 12.72 -19.93 3.07
C ARG A 49 13.97 -19.35 2.37
N SER A 50 14.53 -20.08 1.41
CA SER A 50 15.65 -19.59 0.59
C SER A 50 15.21 -18.64 -0.52
N ASN A 51 13.91 -18.56 -0.81
CA ASN A 51 13.36 -17.70 -1.83
C ASN A 51 12.99 -16.33 -1.22
N PRO A 52 13.52 -15.20 -1.74
CA PRO A 52 13.16 -13.87 -1.26
C PRO A 52 11.65 -13.57 -1.28
N LEU A 53 10.89 -14.20 -2.19
CA LEU A 53 9.44 -14.03 -2.29
C LEU A 53 8.70 -14.42 -1.01
N GLU A 54 9.16 -15.44 -0.28
CA GLU A 54 8.59 -15.84 1.01
C GLU A 54 8.65 -14.67 2.00
N ARG A 55 9.84 -14.05 2.10
CA ARG A 55 10.04 -12.92 3.00
C ARG A 55 9.20 -11.71 2.57
N HIS A 56 9.20 -11.39 1.27
CA HIS A 56 8.37 -10.30 0.74
C HIS A 56 6.89 -10.51 1.01
N TYR A 57 6.40 -11.74 0.88
CA TYR A 57 5.00 -12.07 1.16
C TYR A 57 4.63 -11.83 2.62
N ARG A 58 5.48 -12.25 3.56
CA ARG A 58 5.27 -11.92 4.98
C ARG A 58 5.30 -10.42 5.26
N ASP A 59 6.22 -9.70 4.63
CA ASP A 59 6.39 -8.27 4.87
C ASP A 59 5.17 -7.46 4.36
N VAL A 60 4.65 -7.77 3.16
CA VAL A 60 3.50 -7.02 2.58
C VAL A 60 2.19 -7.28 3.32
N LEU A 61 1.99 -8.48 3.87
CA LEU A 61 0.78 -8.80 4.65
C LEU A 61 0.67 -7.97 5.94
N CYS A 62 1.79 -7.68 6.60
CA CYS A 62 1.80 -6.82 7.79
C CYS A 62 1.35 -5.38 7.49
N GLY A 63 1.62 -4.89 6.27
CA GLY A 63 1.24 -3.55 5.83
C GLY A 63 -0.27 -3.28 5.86
N ARG A 64 -1.10 -4.31 5.65
CA ARG A 64 -2.57 -4.20 5.67
C ARG A 64 -3.11 -3.86 7.06
N VAL A 65 -2.52 -4.44 8.11
CA VAL A 65 -2.99 -4.28 9.49
C VAL A 65 -2.40 -3.03 10.15
N ARG A 66 -1.20 -2.61 9.75
CA ARG A 66 -0.54 -1.42 10.32
C ARG A 66 -1.10 -0.09 9.82
N THR A 67 -2.14 -0.13 9.00
CA THR A 67 -2.84 1.06 8.50
C THR A 67 -4.31 0.90 8.84
N LEU A 68 -4.96 1.94 9.35
CA LEU A 68 -6.40 1.94 9.53
C LEU A 68 -7.08 2.08 8.16
N GLN A 69 -6.89 1.11 7.27
CA GLN A 69 -7.31 1.17 5.87
C GLN A 69 -8.81 1.42 5.73
N ASP A 70 -9.61 0.80 6.59
CA ASP A 70 -11.07 0.95 6.58
C ASP A 70 -11.48 2.38 6.98
N THR A 71 -10.78 2.98 7.94
CA THR A 71 -11.02 4.39 8.30
C THR A 71 -10.59 5.33 7.17
N THR A 72 -9.51 5.01 6.46
CA THR A 72 -9.05 5.79 5.30
C THR A 72 -10.08 5.72 4.18
N ARG A 73 -10.56 4.52 3.85
CA ARG A 73 -11.62 4.32 2.84
C ARG A 73 -12.93 5.01 3.24
N ALA A 74 -13.33 4.92 4.51
CA ALA A 74 -14.52 5.59 5.01
C ALA A 74 -14.40 7.13 4.94
N GLY A 75 -13.24 7.68 5.30
CA GLY A 75 -12.96 9.12 5.19
C GLY A 75 -12.99 9.60 3.74
N LEU A 76 -12.33 8.87 2.83
CA LEU A 76 -12.38 9.16 1.39
C LEU A 76 -13.80 9.04 0.83
N GLY A 77 -14.56 8.04 1.26
CA GLY A 77 -15.95 7.86 0.85
C GLY A 77 -16.83 9.03 1.28
N ARG A 78 -16.68 9.52 2.52
CA ARG A 78 -17.39 10.72 2.98
C ARG A 78 -17.00 11.96 2.17
N ALA A 79 -15.71 12.20 1.99
CA ALA A 79 -15.20 13.32 1.20
C ALA A 79 -15.74 13.29 -0.25
N ALA A 80 -15.76 12.12 -0.89
CA ALA A 80 -16.27 11.95 -2.25
C ALA A 80 -17.80 12.18 -2.36
N LEU A 81 -18.54 11.94 -1.26
CA LEU A 81 -19.99 12.17 -1.18
C LEU A 81 -20.35 13.57 -0.64
N GLY A 82 -19.36 14.39 -0.27
CA GLY A 82 -19.59 15.70 0.34
C GLY A 82 -20.18 15.64 1.77
N LEU A 83 -19.90 14.57 2.50
CA LEU A 83 -20.36 14.32 3.88
C LEU A 83 -19.30 14.66 4.94
#